data_AF-A0A833ZET5-F1
#
_entry.id   AF-A0A833ZET5-F1
#
_cell.length_a   1.000
_cell.length_b   1.000
_cell.length_c   1.000
_cell.angle_alpha   90.00
_cell.angle_beta   90.00
_cell.angle_gamma   90.00
#
_symmetry.space_group_name_H-M   'P 1'
#
loop_
_entity.id
_entity.type
_entity.pdbx_description
1 polymer ?
#
loop_
_entity_poly.entity_id
_entity_poly.type
_entity_poly.pdbx_seq_one_letter_code
_entity_poly.pdbx_strand_id
1 'polypeptide(L)'
;MQSTSQVLRKVNLKLVKWRTCSNILPLITQNMMCAGSFREGRSACQGDSGGPLVCQKRSRNIWYQLGIVSWGVGCGRKNMPGVYTKVSNYLSWITRETTLLGKPYVSEPDSGYSLLLSPWTILLLSFAMLLLTL
;
A
#
# COMPACT_ATOMS: atom_id res chain seq x y z
N MET A 1 14.11 -23.79 14.88
CA MET A 1 14.04 -23.17 13.54
C MET A 1 12.63 -23.38 13.02
N GLN A 2 11.93 -22.33 12.58
CA GLN A 2 10.55 -22.46 12.10
C GLN A 2 10.59 -22.87 10.62
N SER A 3 10.04 -24.04 10.31
CA SER A 3 9.97 -24.56 8.94
C SER A 3 9.05 -23.70 8.08
N THR A 4 9.41 -23.51 6.81
CA THR A 4 8.61 -22.77 5.84
C THR A 4 7.38 -23.57 5.42
N SER A 5 6.27 -22.86 5.14
CA SER A 5 5.03 -23.49 4.69
C SER A 5 5.14 -23.92 3.22
N GLN A 6 4.65 -25.12 2.89
CA GLN A 6 4.55 -25.60 1.50
C GLN A 6 3.42 -24.95 0.71
N VAL A 7 2.49 -24.27 1.40
CA VAL A 7 1.36 -23.56 0.79
C VAL A 7 1.46 -22.07 1.07
N LEU A 8 1.01 -21.24 0.12
CA LEU A 8 0.98 -19.78 0.27
C LEU A 8 0.11 -19.40 1.47
N ARG A 9 0.63 -18.52 2.32
CA ARG A 9 -0.07 -18.01 3.51
C ARG A 9 -0.34 -16.52 3.37
N LYS A 10 -1.33 -16.03 4.11
CA LYS A 10 -1.64 -14.60 4.23
C LYS A 10 -2.01 -14.25 5.66
N VAL A 11 -1.76 -12.99 6.03
CA VAL A 11 -2.14 -12.42 7.32
C VAL A 11 -2.63 -10.99 7.11
N ASN A 12 -3.70 -10.62 7.82
CA ASN A 12 -4.18 -9.24 7.86
C ASN A 12 -3.43 -8.47 8.95
N LEU A 13 -2.77 -7.38 8.56
CA LEU A 13 -2.00 -6.53 9.47
C LEU A 13 -2.57 -5.11 9.48
N LYS A 14 -2.31 -4.38 10.57
CA LYS A 14 -2.61 -2.95 10.65
C LYS A 14 -1.33 -2.15 10.42
N LEU A 15 -1.45 -1.07 9.65
CA LEU A 15 -0.38 -0.08 9.55
C LEU A 15 -0.15 0.57 10.91
N VAL A 16 1.12 0.71 11.27
CA VAL A 16 1.54 1.36 12.51
C VAL A 16 2.05 2.75 12.18
N LYS A 17 1.59 3.76 12.93
CA LYS A 17 2.06 5.14 12.76
C LYS A 17 3.57 5.18 12.96
N TRP A 18 4.26 5.95 12.12
CA TRP A 18 5.71 6.11 12.17
C TRP A 18 6.22 6.42 13.58
N ARG A 19 5.64 7.43 14.24
CA ARG A 19 6.02 7.83 15.63
C ARG A 19 5.91 6.67 16.62
N THR A 20 4.84 5.88 16.53
CA THR A 20 4.68 4.71 17.38
C THR A 20 5.74 3.66 17.07
N CYS A 21 6.05 3.44 15.79
CA CYS A 21 7.06 2.46 15.41
C CYS A 21 8.48 2.89 15.80
N SER A 22 8.84 4.16 15.63
CA SER A 22 10.15 4.69 16.04
C SER A 22 10.37 4.63 17.55
N ASN A 23 9.30 4.74 18.34
CA ASN A 23 9.39 4.57 19.79
C ASN A 23 9.62 3.11 20.20
N ILE A 24 9.17 2.14 19.39
CA ILE A 24 9.33 0.70 19.66
C ILE A 24 10.66 0.17 19.09
N LEU A 25 11.06 0.66 17.91
CA LEU A 25 12.21 0.17 17.14
C LEU A 25 13.17 1.33 16.83
N PRO A 26 14.22 1.55 17.66
CA PRO A 26 15.15 2.68 17.48
C PRO A 26 15.92 2.69 16.16
N LEU A 27 16.09 1.52 15.51
CA LEU A 27 16.84 1.37 14.26
C LEU A 27 16.02 1.70 13.01
N ILE A 28 14.75 2.08 13.15
CA ILE A 28 13.89 2.34 12.00
C ILE A 28 14.24 3.66 11.31
N THR A 29 14.32 3.65 9.97
CA THR A 29 14.64 4.84 9.16
C THR A 29 13.46 5.29 8.30
N GLN A 30 13.45 6.54 7.82
CA GLN A 30 12.33 7.09 7.03
C GLN A 30 12.02 6.32 5.74
N ASN A 31 12.93 5.43 5.30
CA ASN A 31 12.77 4.51 4.17
C ASN A 31 12.01 3.24 4.53
N MET A 32 11.57 3.11 5.78
CA MET A 32 10.88 1.95 6.31
C MET A 32 9.47 2.34 6.78
N MET A 33 8.63 1.32 6.95
CA MET A 33 7.30 1.43 7.54
C MET A 33 6.99 0.18 8.35
N CYS A 34 5.97 0.26 9.20
CA CYS A 34 5.63 -0.82 10.11
C CYS A 34 4.20 -1.31 9.92
N ALA A 35 4.03 -2.62 10.02
CA ALA A 35 2.72 -3.26 10.07
C ALA A 35 2.74 -4.43 11.05
N GLY A 36 1.65 -4.62 11.78
CA GLY A 36 1.57 -5.69 12.78
C GLY A 36 0.15 -5.98 13.25
N SER A 37 -0.01 -7.12 13.90
CA SER A 37 -1.21 -7.47 14.67
C SER A 37 -0.86 -7.50 16.16
N PHE A 38 -1.18 -6.41 16.86
CA PHE A 38 -0.87 -6.24 18.28
C PHE A 38 -1.54 -7.26 19.20
N ARG A 39 -2.65 -7.87 18.76
CA ARG A 39 -3.43 -8.84 19.56
C ARG A 39 -3.17 -10.30 19.19
N GLU A 40 -3.01 -10.60 17.91
CA GLU A 40 -3.04 -11.99 17.43
C GLU A 40 -1.64 -12.62 17.32
N GLY A 41 -0.56 -11.85 17.50
CA GLY A 41 0.80 -12.38 17.40
C GLY A 41 1.11 -12.98 16.03
N ARG A 42 0.57 -12.38 14.97
CA ARG A 42 0.77 -12.81 13.57
C ARG A 42 1.56 -11.74 12.82
N SER A 43 2.57 -12.16 12.06
CA SER A 43 3.39 -11.30 11.19
C SER A 43 3.97 -12.10 10.04
N ALA A 44 4.59 -11.41 9.08
CA ALA A 44 5.59 -12.02 8.20
C ALA A 44 6.74 -12.64 9.03
N CYS A 45 7.37 -13.67 8.51
CA CYS A 45 8.41 -14.44 9.19
C CYS A 45 9.52 -14.87 8.20
N GLN A 46 10.38 -15.79 8.64
CA GLN A 46 11.45 -16.37 7.83
C GLN A 46 10.88 -16.98 6.55
N GLY A 47 11.50 -16.64 5.42
CA GLY A 47 11.05 -17.03 4.08
C GLY A 47 10.10 -16.02 3.41
N ASP A 48 9.56 -15.04 4.14
CA ASP A 48 8.68 -14.02 3.56
C ASP A 48 9.44 -12.78 3.03
N SER A 49 10.75 -12.66 3.32
CA SER A 49 11.58 -11.51 2.91
C SER A 49 11.50 -11.24 1.40
N GLY A 50 11.30 -9.97 1.03
CA GLY A 50 11.06 -9.58 -0.37
C GLY A 50 9.60 -9.68 -0.80
N GLY A 51 8.74 -10.35 -0.02
CA GLY A 51 7.31 -10.46 -0.28
C GLY A 51 6.56 -9.12 -0.15
N PRO A 52 5.36 -9.00 -0.73
CA PRO A 52 4.63 -7.74 -0.77
C PRO A 52 3.76 -7.51 0.49
N LEU A 53 3.77 -6.29 1.03
CA LEU A 53 2.73 -5.78 1.91
C LEU A 53 1.73 -5.00 1.07
N VAL A 54 0.50 -5.51 0.95
CA VAL A 54 -0.56 -4.93 0.12
C VAL A 54 -1.73 -4.39 0.93
N CYS A 55 -2.38 -3.33 0.43
CA CYS A 55 -3.60 -2.77 1.00
C CYS A 55 -4.64 -2.54 -0.09
N GLN A 56 -5.88 -2.89 0.21
CA GLN A 56 -7.01 -2.70 -0.70
C GLN A 56 -7.67 -1.34 -0.47
N LYS A 57 -7.79 -0.54 -1.53
CA LYS A 57 -8.60 0.68 -1.48
C LYS A 57 -10.07 0.29 -1.68
N ARG A 58 -10.87 0.47 -0.64
CA ARG A 58 -12.29 0.06 -0.59
C ARG A 58 -13.14 0.60 -1.75
N SER A 59 -12.80 1.76 -2.29
CA SER A 59 -13.62 2.44 -3.31
C SER A 59 -13.58 1.79 -4.70
N ARG A 60 -12.56 0.99 -5.04
CA ARG A 60 -12.37 0.47 -6.41
C ARG A 60 -11.95 -1.00 -6.51
N ASN A 61 -11.92 -1.75 -5.40
CA ASN A 61 -11.37 -3.13 -5.38
C ASN A 61 -9.93 -3.24 -5.93
N ILE A 62 -9.16 -2.15 -5.82
CA ILE A 62 -7.75 -2.09 -6.28
C ILE A 62 -6.83 -2.36 -5.09
N TRP A 63 -5.80 -3.17 -5.32
CA TRP A 63 -4.75 -3.47 -4.36
C TRP A 63 -3.50 -2.68 -4.69
N TYR A 64 -2.95 -2.00 -3.68
CA TYR A 64 -1.70 -1.26 -3.78
C TYR A 64 -0.64 -1.98 -2.96
N GLN A 65 0.59 -2.03 -3.48
CA GLN A 65 1.74 -2.48 -2.70
C GLN A 65 2.33 -1.29 -1.94
N LEU A 66 2.25 -1.34 -0.62
CA LEU A 66 2.73 -0.27 0.26
C LEU A 66 4.15 -0.53 0.72
N GLY A 67 4.50 -1.82 0.87
CA GLY A 67 5.79 -2.21 1.41
C GLY A 67 6.35 -3.52 0.86
N ILE A 68 7.60 -3.76 1.21
CA ILE A 68 8.33 -5.01 0.94
C ILE A 68 8.78 -5.58 2.28
N VAL A 69 8.49 -6.86 2.55
CA VAL A 69 8.88 -7.54 3.79
C VAL A 69 10.40 -7.45 3.96
N SER A 70 10.86 -6.95 5.10
CA SER A 70 12.29 -6.73 5.35
C SER A 70 12.77 -7.48 6.61
N TRP A 71 12.42 -6.99 7.79
CA TRP A 71 12.92 -7.54 9.05
C TRP A 71 11.93 -7.35 10.21
N GLY A 72 12.23 -7.98 11.35
CA GLY A 72 11.45 -7.83 12.59
C GLY A 72 12.16 -8.50 13.77
N VAL A 73 11.74 -8.17 14.99
CA VAL A 73 12.28 -8.82 16.20
C VAL A 73 11.52 -10.11 16.47
N GLY A 74 12.06 -11.21 15.94
CA GLY A 74 11.36 -12.50 15.93
C GLY A 74 10.12 -12.49 15.02
N CYS A 75 9.35 -13.56 15.07
CA CYS A 75 8.10 -13.69 14.32
C CYS A 75 6.89 -13.58 15.26
N GLY A 76 5.92 -12.73 14.91
CA GLY A 76 4.62 -12.69 15.57
C GLY A 76 4.66 -12.27 17.04
N ARG A 77 5.69 -11.56 17.50
CA ARG A 77 5.75 -11.14 18.91
C ARG A 77 4.66 -10.12 19.21
N LYS A 78 3.94 -10.33 20.32
CA LYS A 78 2.96 -9.36 20.82
C LYS A 78 3.62 -8.00 20.98
N ASN A 79 2.90 -6.95 20.58
CA ASN A 79 3.36 -5.56 20.62
C ASN A 79 4.62 -5.24 19.78
N MET A 80 5.09 -6.17 18.96
CA MET A 80 6.26 -5.96 18.11
C MET A 80 5.83 -5.93 16.63
N PRO A 81 5.89 -4.79 15.95
CA PRO A 81 5.56 -4.72 14.54
C PRO A 81 6.66 -5.35 13.67
N GLY A 82 6.26 -5.84 12.50
CA GLY A 82 7.21 -6.12 11.42
C GLY A 82 7.61 -4.84 10.69
N VAL A 83 8.81 -4.83 10.12
CA VAL A 83 9.38 -3.71 9.38
C VAL A 83 9.46 -4.04 7.90
N TYR A 84 9.02 -3.08 7.09
CA TYR A 84 8.89 -3.18 5.65
C TYR A 84 9.59 -1.99 4.99
N THR A 85 10.19 -2.19 3.82
CA THR A 85 10.66 -1.08 2.97
C THR A 85 9.44 -0.28 2.53
N LYS A 86 9.49 1.05 2.63
CA LYS A 86 8.37 1.94 2.28
C LYS A 86 8.39 2.26 0.79
N VAL A 87 7.58 1.56 -0.01
CA VAL A 87 7.61 1.62 -1.49
C VAL A 87 7.41 3.06 -2.01
N SER A 88 6.59 3.87 -1.34
CA SER A 88 6.35 5.26 -1.76
C SER A 88 7.62 6.10 -1.87
N ASN A 89 8.66 5.81 -1.07
CA ASN A 89 9.92 6.54 -1.12
C ASN A 89 10.78 6.16 -2.33
N TYR A 90 10.44 5.08 -3.03
CA TYR A 90 11.19 4.54 -4.17
C TYR A 90 10.47 4.74 -5.50
N LEU A 91 9.32 5.42 -5.53
CA LEU A 91 8.53 5.59 -6.76
C LEU A 91 9.33 6.27 -7.88
N SER A 92 10.14 7.29 -7.57
CA SER A 92 10.97 7.95 -8.60
C SER A 92 11.97 6.99 -9.23
N TRP A 93 12.58 6.12 -8.43
CA TRP A 93 13.48 5.08 -8.93
C TRP A 93 12.72 4.03 -9.73
N ILE A 94 11.60 3.52 -9.22
CA ILE A 94 10.74 2.56 -9.93
C ILE A 94 10.33 3.11 -11.29
N THR A 95 9.82 4.34 -11.35
CA THR A 95 9.42 5.01 -12.60
C THR A 95 10.60 5.11 -13.57
N ARG A 96 11.77 5.52 -13.10
CA ARG A 96 12.97 5.61 -13.94
C ARG A 96 13.34 4.24 -14.54
N GLU A 97 13.51 3.22 -13.72
CA GLU A 97 13.97 1.90 -14.18
C GLU A 97 12.94 1.24 -15.11
N THR A 98 11.66 1.32 -14.76
CA THR A 98 10.58 0.75 -15.58
C THR A 98 10.46 1.46 -16.94
N THR A 99 10.72 2.77 -17.00
CA THR A 99 10.79 3.52 -18.25
C THR A 99 11.99 3.08 -19.10
N LEU A 100 13.17 2.92 -18.50
CA LEU A 100 14.37 2.43 -19.21
C LEU A 100 14.17 1.03 -19.78
N LEU A 101 13.38 0.18 -19.11
CA LEU A 101 13.02 -1.16 -19.56
C LEU A 101 11.91 -1.18 -20.62
N GLY A 102 11.41 -0.03 -21.08
CA GLY A 102 10.31 0.06 -22.04
C GLY A 102 8.96 -0.38 -21.50
N LYS A 103 8.79 -0.41 -20.17
CA LYS A 103 7.56 -0.81 -19.47
C LYS A 103 7.21 0.20 -18.36
N PRO A 104 6.97 1.47 -18.70
CA PRO A 104 6.86 2.54 -17.71
C PRO A 104 5.80 2.25 -16.66
N TYR A 105 6.16 2.44 -15.38
CA TYR A 105 5.20 2.43 -14.28
C TYR A 105 4.25 3.63 -14.41
N VAL A 106 2.95 3.35 -14.53
CA VAL A 106 1.89 4.37 -14.55
C VAL A 106 1.16 4.32 -13.23
N SER A 107 1.19 5.42 -12.49
CA SER A 107 0.38 5.57 -11.28
C SER A 107 -1.04 5.93 -11.67
N GLU A 108 -2.01 5.08 -11.33
CA GLU A 108 -3.42 5.40 -11.52
C GLU A 108 -3.83 6.54 -10.56
N PRO A 109 -4.33 7.68 -11.06
CA PRO A 109 -4.80 8.77 -10.20
C PRO A 109 -5.97 8.29 -9.34
N ASP A 110 -5.75 8.33 -8.04
CA ASP A 110 -6.68 7.90 -7.02
C ASP A 110 -7.85 8.86 -6.80
N SER A 111 -7.84 9.99 -7.53
CA SER A 111 -8.85 11.03 -7.52
C SER A 111 -10.15 10.47 -8.11
N GLY A 112 -11.21 10.47 -7.31
CA GLY A 112 -12.59 10.31 -7.78
C GLY A 112 -13.07 11.46 -8.67
N TYR A 113 -12.17 12.24 -9.28
CA TYR A 113 -12.48 13.22 -10.31
C TYR A 113 -12.44 12.54 -11.67
N SER A 114 -13.53 11.87 -12.05
CA SER A 114 -13.74 11.49 -13.46
C SER A 114 -15.20 11.15 -13.75
N LEU A 115 -16.10 12.10 -13.45
CA LEU A 115 -17.41 12.20 -14.11
C LEU A 115 -17.88 13.68 -14.15
N LEU A 116 -17.64 14.46 -13.10
CA LEU A 116 -18.14 15.85 -13.00
C LEU A 116 -17.47 16.88 -13.94
N LEU A 117 -16.35 16.52 -14.57
CA LEU A 117 -15.64 17.37 -15.55
C LEU A 117 -15.61 16.74 -16.94
N SER A 118 -16.44 15.72 -17.21
CA SER A 118 -16.56 15.23 -18.57
C SER A 118 -17.25 16.31 -19.42
N PRO A 119 -16.80 16.59 -20.66
CA PRO A 119 -17.49 17.51 -21.55
C PRO A 119 -18.97 17.15 -21.74
N TRP A 120 -19.27 15.85 -21.73
CA TRP A 120 -20.62 15.30 -21.86
C TRP A 120 -21.52 15.63 -20.66
N THR A 121 -21.01 15.58 -19.43
CA THR A 121 -21.80 15.98 -18.25
C THR A 121 -22.09 17.47 -18.24
N ILE A 122 -21.17 18.31 -18.72
CA ILE A 122 -21.39 19.75 -18.83
C ILE A 122 -22.45 20.04 -19.91
N LEU A 123 -22.38 19.36 -21.06
CA LEU A 123 -23.38 19.46 -22.13
C LEU A 123 -24.77 18.94 -21.71
N LEU A 124 -24.83 17.85 -20.95
CA LEU A 124 -26.09 17.31 -20.43
C LEU A 124 -26.71 18.23 -19.40
N LEU A 125 -25.90 18.83 -18.51
CA LEU A 125 -26.38 19.79 -17.51
C LEU A 125 -26.85 21.09 -18.17
N SER A 126 -26.14 21.60 -19.18
CA SER A 126 -26.56 22.81 -19.90
C SER A 126 -27.84 22.57 -20.72
N PHE A 127 -27.98 21.40 -21.36
CA PHE A 127 -29.20 21.02 -22.08
C PHE A 127 -30.40 20.84 -21.13
N ALA A 128 -30.20 20.20 -19.98
CA ALA A 128 -31.25 20.04 -18.97
C ALA A 128 -31.71 21.39 -18.39
N MET A 129 -30.78 22.32 -18.14
CA MET A 129 -31.11 23.68 -17.70
C MET A 129 -31.87 24.46 -18.77
N LEU A 130 -31.53 24.30 -20.05
CA LEU A 130 -32.25 24.94 -21.16
C LEU A 130 -33.70 24.44 -21.28
N LEU A 131 -33.92 23.13 -21.12
CA LEU A 131 -35.25 22.51 -21.11
C LEU A 131 -36.11 22.92 -19.92
N LEU A 132 -35.50 23.23 -18.77
CA LEU A 132 -36.21 23.72 -17.58
C LEU A 132 -36.58 25.21 -17.68
N THR A 133 -36.01 25.94 -18.64
CA THR A 133 -36.31 27.36 -18.89
C THR A 133 -37.23 27.61 -20.09
N LEU A 134 -37.65 26.55 -20.79
CA LEU A 134 -38.64 26.56 -21.88
C LEU A 134 -40.00 26.05 -21.37
#